data_AF-A0A925I276-F1
#
_entry.id   AF-A0A925I276-F1
#
_cell.length_a   1.000
_cell.length_b   1.000
_cell.length_c   1.000
_cell.angle_alpha   90.00
_cell.angle_beta   90.00
_cell.angle_gamma   90.00
#
_symmetry.space_group_name_H-M   'P 1'
#
loop_
_entity.id
_entity.type
_entity.pdbx_description
1 polymer ?
#
loop_
_entity_poly.entity_id
_entity_poly.type
_entity_poly.pdbx_seq_one_letter_code
_entity_poly.pdbx_strand_id
1 'polypeptide(L)'
;MVEIFSPGGRQIAPSLAEEVLPELPKIPPLIRRRGPRVLTPETVEEFCRLLSVGLSRRKAAARLDIDASTVSKAAKEDPELAALIQRAEDIAAGDPFLCLIAASRKSWRAALSLIRHRQNLHEPTPVAERDEKMRERVDDKRRELEYQHQVAILEDQAREREAARKHAKKDAAEAAWQERERLMLAKERAERAERKKRRLEREAAQGTGR
;
A
#
# COMPACT_ATOMS: atom_id res chain seq x y z
N MET A 1 1.59 4.88 32.25
CA MET A 1 2.28 6.17 32.05
C MET A 1 3.49 5.88 31.19
N VAL A 2 3.53 6.43 29.97
CA VAL A 2 4.61 6.18 29.01
C VAL A 2 5.31 7.51 28.79
N GLU A 3 6.54 7.61 29.27
CA GLU A 3 7.39 8.78 29.08
C GLU A 3 8.10 8.68 27.72
N ILE A 4 7.89 9.70 26.88
CA ILE A 4 8.53 9.81 25.57
C ILE A 4 9.82 10.62 25.76
N PHE A 5 10.97 9.96 25.68
CA PHE A 5 12.28 10.61 25.68
C PHE A 5 12.60 11.17 24.30
N SER A 6 12.81 12.48 24.21
CA SER A 6 13.31 13.17 23.01
C SER A 6 14.85 13.22 23.04
N PRO A 7 15.56 12.75 22.00
CA PRO A 7 17.01 12.67 21.98
C PRO A 7 17.59 14.01 21.51
N GLY A 8 17.68 14.97 22.42
CA GLY A 8 18.22 16.30 22.12
C GLY A 8 18.40 17.09 23.40
N GLY A 9 19.45 16.77 24.16
CA GLY A 9 19.77 17.38 25.46
C GLY A 9 20.09 18.87 25.40
N ARG A 10 19.07 19.70 25.23
CA ARG A 10 19.07 21.09 25.67
C ARG A 10 17.97 21.24 26.70
N GLN A 11 18.38 21.34 27.96
CA GLN A 11 17.50 21.71 29.06
C GLN A 11 17.06 23.16 28.82
N ILE A 12 15.83 23.34 28.34
CA ILE A 12 15.17 24.65 28.33
C ILE A 12 14.48 24.77 29.67
N ALA A 13 14.94 25.71 30.50
CA ALA A 13 14.35 26.00 31.80
C ALA A 13 12.86 26.39 31.63
N PRO A 14 11.93 25.89 32.46
CA PRO A 14 10.50 26.18 32.36
C PRO A 14 10.13 27.46 33.11
N SER A 15 10.81 28.57 32.83
CA SER A 15 10.58 29.81 33.58
C SER A 15 10.81 31.04 32.70
N LEU A 16 9.90 31.27 31.74
CA LEU A 16 9.62 32.56 31.08
C LEU A 16 8.57 32.40 29.94
N ALA A 17 7.53 31.58 30.13
CA ALA A 17 6.46 31.40 29.14
C ALA A 17 5.19 32.20 29.49
N GLU A 18 5.33 33.30 30.23
CA GLU A 18 4.29 34.33 30.45
C GLU A 18 4.66 35.65 29.76
N GLU A 19 5.42 35.59 28.65
CA GLU A 19 5.45 36.71 27.72
C GLU A 19 4.14 36.74 26.95
N VAL A 20 3.23 37.56 27.48
CA VAL A 20 2.11 38.25 26.84
C VAL A 20 2.23 38.19 25.31
N LEU A 21 1.65 37.16 24.71
CA LEU A 21 1.35 37.18 23.29
C LEU A 21 0.42 38.37 23.08
N PRO A 22 0.78 39.38 22.27
CA PRO A 22 -0.15 40.44 21.95
C PRO A 22 -1.40 39.78 21.37
N GLU A 23 -2.56 40.07 21.98
CA GLU A 23 -3.84 39.56 21.49
C GLU A 23 -3.93 39.90 20.00
N LEU A 24 -3.80 38.87 19.16
CA LEU A 24 -3.98 39.03 17.73
C LEU A 24 -5.36 39.67 17.54
N PRO A 25 -5.47 40.78 16.77
CA PRO A 25 -6.72 41.47 16.61
C PRO A 25 -7.78 40.44 16.20
N LYS A 26 -8.85 40.34 16.99
CA LYS A 26 -9.99 39.46 16.71
C LYS A 26 -10.46 39.77 15.30
N ILE A 27 -10.06 38.95 14.34
CA ILE A 27 -10.42 39.12 12.94
C ILE A 27 -11.95 39.05 12.93
N PRO A 28 -12.66 40.13 12.57
CA PRO A 28 -14.11 40.10 12.53
C PRO A 28 -14.53 38.93 11.62
N PRO A 29 -15.61 38.19 11.97
CA PRO A 29 -16.08 37.11 11.12
C PRO A 29 -16.22 37.66 9.70
N LEU A 30 -15.59 36.97 8.74
CA LEU A 30 -15.65 37.35 7.33
C LEU A 30 -17.13 37.38 6.93
N ILE A 31 -17.75 38.56 7.04
CA ILE A 31 -19.08 38.83 6.53
C ILE A 31 -18.93 38.51 5.06
N ARG A 32 -19.59 37.42 4.63
CA ARG A 32 -19.64 37.01 3.23
C ARG A 32 -20.36 38.14 2.50
N ARG A 33 -19.62 39.17 2.09
CA ARG A 33 -20.13 40.23 1.24
C ARG A 33 -20.66 39.50 0.02
N ARG A 34 -21.98 39.54 -0.15
CA ARG A 34 -22.62 39.13 -1.40
C ARG A 34 -22.12 40.14 -2.43
N GLY A 35 -21.09 39.73 -3.17
CA GLY A 35 -20.53 40.52 -4.25
C GLY A 35 -21.59 40.91 -5.27
N PRO A 36 -21.25 41.84 -6.18
CA PRO A 36 -22.15 42.24 -7.25
C PRO A 36 -22.61 40.99 -8.03
N ARG A 37 -23.92 40.88 -8.23
CA ARG A 37 -24.54 39.74 -8.93
C ARG A 37 -24.43 39.84 -10.45
N VAL A 38 -24.20 41.05 -10.95
CA VAL A 38 -24.18 41.35 -12.38
C VAL A 38 -22.73 41.59 -12.81
N LEU A 39 -22.28 40.82 -13.78
CA LEU A 39 -20.99 41.01 -14.45
C LEU A 39 -21.14 42.15 -15.45
N THR A 40 -20.46 43.26 -15.19
CA THR A 40 -20.31 44.32 -16.19
C THR A 40 -19.25 43.91 -17.21
N PRO A 41 -19.32 44.39 -18.47
CA PRO A 41 -18.31 44.07 -19.48
C PRO A 41 -16.89 44.44 -19.03
N GLU A 42 -16.74 45.54 -18.29
CA GLU A 42 -15.46 45.97 -17.71
C GLU A 42 -14.91 44.94 -16.72
N THR A 43 -15.75 44.40 -15.82
CA THR A 43 -15.32 43.35 -14.88
C THR A 43 -14.96 42.05 -15.58
N VAL A 44 -15.61 41.74 -16.70
CA VAL A 44 -15.27 40.57 -17.53
C VAL A 44 -13.90 40.74 -18.17
N GLU A 45 -13.61 41.91 -18.74
CA GLU A 45 -12.30 42.20 -19.31
C GLU A 45 -11.19 42.11 -18.27
N GLU A 46 -11.39 42.71 -17.09
CA GLU A 46 -10.41 42.66 -16.00
C GLU A 46 -10.22 41.23 -15.48
N PHE A 47 -11.32 40.47 -15.36
CA PHE A 47 -11.27 39.06 -14.99
C PHE A 47 -10.46 38.23 -15.99
N CYS A 48 -10.71 38.40 -17.29
CA CYS A 48 -9.95 37.73 -18.35
C CYS A 48 -8.48 38.15 -18.34
N ARG A 49 -8.15 39.43 -18.07
CA ARG A 49 -6.74 39.86 -17.91
C ARG A 49 -6.07 39.14 -16.75
N LEU A 50 -6.73 39.02 -15.60
CA LEU A 50 -6.18 38.31 -14.44
C LEU A 50 -5.97 36.81 -14.73
N LEU A 51 -6.90 36.19 -15.47
CA LEU A 51 -6.74 34.82 -15.94
C LEU A 51 -5.53 34.67 -16.86
N SER A 52 -5.36 35.55 -17.85
CA SER A 52 -4.21 35.53 -18.77
C SER A 52 -2.85 35.67 -18.08
N VAL A 53 -2.81 36.32 -16.92
CA VAL A 53 -1.60 36.42 -16.07
C VAL A 53 -1.33 35.15 -15.26
N GLY A 54 -2.27 34.19 -15.25
CA GLY A 54 -2.13 32.90 -14.56
C GLY A 54 -2.81 32.83 -13.19
N LEU A 55 -3.67 33.78 -12.83
CA LEU A 55 -4.49 33.63 -11.63
C LEU A 55 -5.56 32.57 -11.87
N SER A 56 -5.80 31.70 -10.88
CA SER A 56 -6.94 30.78 -10.92
C SER A 56 -8.27 31.56 -10.92
N ARG A 57 -9.32 31.02 -11.56
CA ARG A 57 -10.69 31.60 -11.55
C ARG A 57 -11.15 32.08 -10.17
N ARG A 58 -10.91 31.31 -9.11
CA ARG A 58 -11.29 31.67 -7.74
C ARG A 58 -10.54 32.90 -7.21
N LYS A 59 -9.23 32.99 -7.46
CA LYS A 59 -8.40 34.13 -7.04
C LYS A 59 -8.73 35.39 -7.84
N ALA A 60 -8.92 35.26 -9.16
CA ALA A 60 -9.34 36.36 -10.01
C ALA A 60 -10.72 36.90 -9.59
N ALA A 61 -11.68 36.02 -9.33
CA ALA A 61 -13.02 36.42 -8.87
C ALA A 61 -12.96 37.09 -7.49
N ALA A 62 -12.19 36.53 -6.55
CA ALA A 62 -11.97 37.13 -5.24
C ALA A 62 -11.32 38.52 -5.32
N ARG A 63 -10.45 38.77 -6.31
CA ARG A 63 -9.80 40.07 -6.49
C ARG A 63 -10.77 41.16 -6.92
N LEU A 64 -11.82 40.77 -7.64
CA LEU A 64 -12.89 41.64 -8.14
C LEU A 64 -14.12 41.65 -7.21
N ASP A 65 -14.02 41.02 -6.03
CA ASP A 65 -15.13 40.82 -5.07
C ASP A 65 -16.36 40.12 -5.70
N ILE A 66 -16.14 39.24 -6.68
CA ILE A 66 -17.19 38.44 -7.35
C ILE A 66 -17.15 37.01 -6.83
N ASP A 67 -18.32 36.40 -6.66
CA ASP A 67 -18.39 34.97 -6.33
C ASP A 67 -18.05 34.10 -7.54
N ALA A 68 -17.18 33.11 -7.36
CA ALA A 68 -16.76 32.23 -8.45
C ALA A 68 -17.93 31.43 -9.05
N SER A 69 -18.98 31.18 -8.27
CA SER A 69 -20.20 30.53 -8.76
C SER A 69 -20.98 31.41 -9.74
N THR A 70 -20.96 32.74 -9.55
CA THR A 70 -21.59 33.71 -10.47
C THR A 70 -20.91 33.68 -11.84
N VAL A 71 -19.57 33.69 -11.88
CA VAL A 71 -18.82 33.57 -13.14
C VAL A 71 -19.11 32.25 -13.83
N SER A 72 -19.18 31.15 -13.07
CA SER A 72 -19.46 29.83 -13.62
C SER A 72 -20.89 29.69 -14.17
N LYS A 73 -21.86 30.40 -13.58
CA LYS A 73 -23.24 30.46 -14.09
C LYS A 73 -23.33 31.33 -15.33
N ALA A 74 -22.73 32.51 -15.30
CA ALA A 74 -22.70 33.42 -16.45
C ALA A 74 -22.04 32.77 -17.68
N ALA A 75 -20.92 32.06 -17.50
CA ALA A 75 -20.27 31.33 -18.59
C ALA A 75 -21.09 30.14 -19.12
N LYS A 76 -22.08 29.63 -18.36
CA LYS A 76 -23.02 28.61 -18.87
C LYS A 76 -24.15 29.24 -19.68
N GLU A 77 -24.55 30.45 -19.33
CA GLU A 77 -25.63 31.19 -19.99
C GLU A 77 -25.13 31.91 -21.25
N ASP A 78 -23.88 32.37 -21.25
CA ASP A 78 -23.23 33.09 -22.35
C ASP A 78 -22.01 32.30 -22.91
N PRO A 79 -22.13 31.69 -24.10
CA PRO A 79 -21.03 30.94 -24.72
C PRO A 79 -19.87 31.84 -25.19
N GLU A 80 -20.11 33.11 -25.48
CA GLU A 80 -19.03 34.04 -25.89
C GLU A 80 -18.12 34.34 -24.70
N LEU A 81 -18.71 34.59 -23.52
CA LEU A 81 -17.98 34.73 -22.27
C LEU A 81 -17.16 33.47 -21.95
N ALA A 82 -17.74 32.28 -22.13
CA ALA A 82 -17.02 31.03 -21.93
C ALA A 82 -15.78 30.92 -22.85
N ALA A 83 -15.93 31.30 -24.13
CA ALA A 83 -14.83 31.30 -25.09
C ALA A 83 -13.75 32.33 -24.75
N LEU A 84 -14.09 33.49 -24.18
CA LEU A 84 -13.12 34.48 -23.69
C LEU A 84 -12.33 33.96 -22.49
N ILE A 85 -13.02 33.36 -21.51
CA ILE A 85 -12.39 32.75 -20.34
C ILE A 85 -11.43 31.63 -20.76
N GLN A 86 -11.87 30.74 -21.66
CA GLN A 86 -11.03 29.65 -22.15
C GLN A 86 -9.78 30.19 -22.87
N ARG A 87 -9.94 31.19 -23.75
CA ARG A 87 -8.80 31.82 -24.42
C ARG A 87 -7.81 32.45 -23.44
N ALA A 88 -8.29 33.12 -22.40
CA ALA A 88 -7.43 33.68 -21.35
C ALA A 88 -6.66 32.58 -20.59
N GLU A 89 -7.31 31.46 -20.30
CA GLU A 89 -6.67 30.30 -19.66
C GLU A 89 -5.64 29.61 -20.57
N ASP A 90 -5.93 29.52 -21.88
CA ASP A 90 -4.99 28.95 -22.85
C ASP A 90 -3.73 29.83 -22.97
N ILE A 91 -3.88 31.15 -22.93
CA ILE A 91 -2.74 32.10 -22.88
C ILE A 91 -1.92 31.86 -21.61
N ALA A 92 -2.58 31.77 -20.46
CA ALA A 92 -1.92 31.54 -19.19
C ALA A 92 -1.22 30.18 -19.11
N ALA A 93 -1.77 29.15 -19.75
CA ALA A 93 -1.13 27.84 -19.86
C ALA A 93 0.14 27.89 -20.74
N GLY A 94 0.17 28.77 -21.74
CA GLY A 94 1.33 28.98 -22.60
C GLY A 94 2.47 29.76 -21.95
N ASP A 95 2.18 30.69 -21.04
CA ASP A 95 3.16 31.63 -20.47
C ASP A 95 4.34 30.93 -19.75
N PRO A 96 4.14 29.92 -18.86
CA PRO A 96 5.25 29.19 -18.24
C PRO A 96 6.17 28.53 -19.27
N PHE A 97 5.62 28.05 -20.38
CA PHE A 97 6.39 27.42 -21.45
C PHE A 97 7.22 28.46 -22.22
N LEU A 98 6.66 29.64 -22.49
CA LEU A 98 7.39 30.76 -23.09
C LEU A 98 8.50 31.27 -22.16
N CYS A 99 8.25 31.40 -20.86
CA CYS A 99 9.26 31.72 -19.86
C CYS A 99 10.40 30.68 -19.85
N LEU A 100 10.07 29.39 -19.94
CA LEU A 100 11.05 28.32 -20.00
C LEU A 100 11.91 28.40 -21.28
N ILE A 101 11.31 28.68 -22.44
CA ILE A 101 12.01 28.90 -23.71
C ILE A 101 12.95 30.12 -23.63
N ALA A 102 12.49 31.21 -23.02
CA ALA A 102 13.31 32.40 -22.84
C ALA A 102 14.51 32.12 -21.91
N ALA A 103 14.28 31.38 -20.81
CA ALA A 103 15.31 30.97 -19.86
C ALA A 103 16.30 29.97 -20.47
N SER A 104 15.85 29.05 -21.34
CA SER A 104 16.71 28.04 -21.96
C SER A 104 17.76 28.65 -22.89
N ARG A 105 17.49 29.83 -23.47
CA ARG A 105 18.48 30.57 -24.28
C ARG A 105 19.67 31.08 -23.45
N LYS A 106 19.49 31.27 -22.14
CA LYS A 106 20.50 31.82 -21.22
C LYS A 106 21.11 30.77 -20.31
N SER A 107 20.42 29.64 -20.10
CA SER A 107 20.82 28.59 -19.16
C SER A 107 20.66 27.20 -19.76
N TRP A 108 21.76 26.45 -19.83
CA TRP A 108 21.78 25.07 -20.32
C TRP A 108 20.92 24.13 -19.46
N ARG A 109 20.76 24.42 -18.15
CA ARG A 109 19.90 23.62 -17.26
C ARG A 109 18.42 23.75 -17.64
N ALA A 110 17.99 24.97 -17.97
CA ALA A 110 16.62 25.21 -18.46
C ALA A 110 16.40 24.56 -19.83
N ALA A 111 17.41 24.60 -20.72
CA ALA A 111 17.37 23.89 -22.00
C ALA A 111 17.24 22.36 -21.82
N LEU A 112 18.01 21.76 -20.92
CA LEU A 112 17.91 20.33 -20.61
C LEU A 112 16.52 19.97 -20.05
N SER A 113 15.98 20.81 -19.16
CA SER A 113 14.63 20.63 -18.62
C SER A 113 13.57 20.66 -19.72
N LEU A 114 13.67 21.59 -20.68
CA LEU A 114 12.77 21.69 -21.83
C LEU A 114 12.86 20.46 -22.74
N ILE A 115 14.07 19.95 -22.99
CA ILE A 115 14.29 18.73 -23.80
C ILE A 115 13.64 17.52 -23.13
N ARG A 116 13.87 17.32 -21.83
CA ARG A 116 13.24 16.22 -21.06
C ARG A 116 11.73 16.33 -21.07
N HIS A 117 11.20 17.53 -20.87
CA HIS A 117 9.76 17.76 -20.94
C HIS A 117 9.20 17.37 -22.32
N ARG A 118 9.87 17.72 -23.42
CA ARG A 118 9.45 17.32 -24.78
C ARG A 118 9.58 15.82 -25.04
N GLN A 119 10.59 15.15 -24.50
CA GLN A 119 10.72 13.70 -24.58
C GLN A 119 9.60 12.98 -23.82
N ASN A 120 9.21 13.50 -22.66
CA ASN A 120 8.09 12.97 -21.88
C ASN A 120 6.72 13.26 -22.52
N LEU A 121 6.64 14.25 -23.42
CA LEU A 121 5.46 14.53 -24.24
C LEU A 121 5.39 13.67 -25.51
N HIS A 122 6.36 12.76 -25.76
CA HIS A 122 6.21 11.80 -26.85
C HIS A 122 4.88 11.05 -26.70
N GLU A 123 4.26 10.86 -27.86
CA GLU A 123 2.84 10.61 -28.05
C GLU A 123 2.30 9.59 -27.04
N PRO A 124 1.08 9.80 -26.50
CA PRO A 124 0.43 8.75 -25.75
C PRO A 124 0.46 7.49 -26.62
N THR A 125 1.15 6.45 -26.14
CA THR A 125 1.18 5.13 -26.77
C THR A 125 -0.23 4.85 -27.32
N PRO A 126 -0.37 4.61 -28.63
CA PRO A 126 -1.68 4.49 -29.25
C PRO A 126 -2.51 3.49 -28.46
N VAL A 127 -3.82 3.77 -28.29
CA VAL A 127 -4.70 3.00 -27.40
C VAL A 127 -4.57 1.49 -27.65
N ALA A 128 -4.39 1.08 -28.90
CA ALA A 128 -4.13 -0.29 -29.31
C ALA A 128 -2.91 -0.94 -28.62
N GLU A 129 -1.76 -0.24 -28.55
CA GLU A 129 -0.56 -0.76 -27.88
C GLU A 129 -0.73 -0.86 -26.36
N ARG A 130 -1.55 0.02 -25.77
CA ARG A 130 -1.87 -0.04 -24.34
C ARG A 130 -2.75 -1.24 -24.02
N ASP A 131 -3.74 -1.50 -24.87
CA ASP A 131 -4.65 -2.63 -24.72
C ASP A 131 -3.91 -3.96 -24.94
N GLU A 132 -3.00 -4.02 -25.91
CA GLU A 132 -2.15 -5.20 -26.15
C GLU A 132 -1.24 -5.48 -24.96
N LYS A 133 -0.56 -4.46 -24.41
CA LYS A 133 0.24 -4.61 -23.18
C LYS A 133 -0.61 -4.99 -21.97
N MET A 134 -1.84 -4.51 -21.90
CA MET A 134 -2.75 -4.90 -20.82
C MET A 134 -3.14 -6.38 -20.93
N ARG A 135 -3.43 -6.86 -22.15
CA ARG A 135 -3.71 -8.28 -22.41
C ARG A 135 -2.51 -9.16 -22.07
N GLU A 136 -1.32 -8.78 -22.52
CA GLU A 136 -0.08 -9.51 -22.22
C GLU A 136 0.14 -9.63 -20.70
N ARG A 137 -0.06 -8.55 -19.94
CA ARG A 137 0.02 -8.58 -18.46
C ARG A 137 -1.02 -9.49 -17.81
N VAL A 138 -2.22 -9.59 -18.37
CA VAL A 138 -3.26 -10.48 -17.86
C VAL A 138 -2.88 -11.94 -18.14
N ASP A 139 -2.35 -12.23 -19.33
CA ASP A 139 -1.91 -13.56 -19.72
C ASP A 139 -0.70 -14.02 -18.90
N ASP A 140 0.25 -13.13 -18.62
CA ASP A 140 1.39 -13.42 -17.75
C ASP A 140 0.95 -13.75 -16.33
N LYS A 141 0.04 -12.95 -15.76
CA LYS A 141 -0.52 -13.23 -14.43
C LYS A 141 -1.28 -14.55 -14.40
N ARG A 142 -2.00 -14.88 -15.46
CA ARG A 142 -2.71 -16.16 -15.55
C ARG A 142 -1.72 -17.33 -15.55
N ARG A 143 -0.67 -17.25 -16.36
CA ARG A 143 0.41 -18.26 -16.39
C ARG A 143 1.10 -18.41 -15.03
N GLU A 144 1.35 -17.30 -14.35
CA GLU A 144 1.95 -17.30 -13.01
C GLU A 144 1.06 -18.00 -11.98
N LEU A 145 -0.25 -17.73 -11.97
CA LEU A 145 -1.20 -18.38 -11.06
C LEU A 145 -1.34 -19.88 -11.34
N GLU A 146 -1.37 -20.27 -12.61
CA GLU A 146 -1.39 -21.69 -13.01
C GLU A 146 -0.13 -22.42 -12.52
N TYR A 147 1.04 -21.78 -12.63
CA TYR A 147 2.29 -22.32 -12.10
C TYR A 147 2.26 -22.45 -10.56
N GLN A 148 1.84 -21.39 -9.85
CA GLN A 148 1.73 -21.43 -8.39
C GLN A 148 0.78 -22.53 -7.90
N HIS A 149 -0.33 -22.74 -8.61
CA HIS A 149 -1.27 -23.81 -8.29
C HIS A 149 -0.64 -25.20 -8.46
N GLN A 150 0.12 -25.43 -9.53
CA GLN A 150 0.84 -26.68 -9.74
C GLN A 150 1.88 -26.95 -8.65
N VAL A 151 2.63 -25.91 -8.25
CA VAL A 151 3.61 -26.02 -7.16
C VAL A 151 2.92 -26.38 -5.85
N ALA A 152 1.80 -25.72 -5.51
CA ALA A 152 1.05 -26.01 -4.30
C ALA A 152 0.57 -27.47 -4.24
N ILE A 153 0.04 -28.01 -5.36
CA ILE A 153 -0.36 -29.42 -5.44
C ILE A 153 0.82 -30.36 -5.17
N LEU A 154 1.99 -30.07 -5.74
CA LEU A 154 3.18 -30.90 -5.56
C LEU A 154 3.70 -30.85 -4.12
N GLU A 155 3.66 -29.68 -3.49
CA GLU A 155 4.04 -29.52 -2.08
C GLU A 155 3.11 -30.29 -1.14
N ASP A 156 1.80 -30.22 -1.36
CA ASP A 156 0.84 -30.94 -0.54
C ASP A 156 1.00 -32.46 -0.70
N GLN A 157 1.21 -32.95 -1.92
CA GLN A 157 1.55 -34.37 -2.15
C GLN A 157 2.85 -34.78 -1.43
N ALA A 158 3.85 -33.91 -1.38
CA ALA A 158 5.10 -34.18 -0.66
C ALA A 158 4.84 -34.26 0.86
N ARG A 159 4.05 -33.33 1.42
CA ARG A 159 3.66 -33.33 2.84
C ARG A 159 2.88 -34.57 3.22
N GLU A 160 1.92 -34.99 2.39
CA GLU A 160 1.15 -36.22 2.60
C GLU A 160 2.04 -37.46 2.60
N ARG A 161 3.00 -37.55 1.66
CA ARG A 161 3.97 -38.65 1.62
C ARG A 161 4.86 -38.68 2.85
N GLU A 162 5.31 -37.52 3.34
CA GLU A 162 6.08 -37.45 4.58
C GLU A 162 5.25 -37.83 5.81
N ALA A 163 4.00 -37.38 5.88
CA ALA A 163 3.07 -37.76 6.94
C ALA A 163 2.82 -39.27 6.95
N ALA A 164 2.59 -39.88 5.78
CA ALA A 164 2.44 -41.33 5.63
C ALA A 164 3.70 -42.09 6.07
N ARG A 165 4.90 -41.60 5.72
CA ARG A 165 6.17 -42.18 6.19
C ARG A 165 6.32 -42.08 7.71
N LYS A 166 5.93 -40.95 8.31
CA LYS A 166 5.96 -40.75 9.77
C LYS A 166 4.97 -41.69 10.47
N HIS A 167 3.76 -41.83 9.92
CA HIS A 167 2.74 -42.74 10.44
C HIS A 167 3.22 -44.19 10.38
N ALA A 168 3.69 -44.65 9.21
CA ALA A 168 4.22 -45.99 9.02
C ALA A 168 5.41 -46.30 9.95
N LYS A 169 6.29 -45.32 10.21
CA LYS A 169 7.38 -45.46 11.19
C LYS A 169 6.86 -45.61 12.62
N LYS A 170 5.82 -44.87 13.00
CA LYS A 170 5.20 -44.99 14.33
C LYS A 170 4.52 -46.36 14.48
N ASP A 171 3.75 -46.79 13.50
CA ASP A 171 3.07 -48.09 13.51
C ASP A 171 4.09 -49.24 13.59
N ALA A 172 5.18 -49.15 12.83
CA ALA A 172 6.26 -50.14 12.88
C ALA A 172 6.97 -50.15 14.24
N ALA A 173 7.19 -48.99 14.86
CA ALA A 173 7.78 -48.89 16.18
C ALA A 173 6.85 -49.45 17.27
N GLU A 174 5.54 -49.20 17.18
CA GLU A 174 4.54 -49.75 18.09
C GLU A 174 4.43 -51.27 17.95
N ALA A 175 4.39 -51.79 16.72
CA ALA A 175 4.39 -53.22 16.46
C ALA A 175 5.65 -53.91 17.03
N ALA A 176 6.83 -53.31 16.86
CA ALA A 176 8.08 -53.82 17.42
C ALA A 176 8.07 -53.79 18.96
N TRP A 177 7.48 -52.76 19.57
CA TRP A 177 7.33 -52.68 21.03
C TRP A 177 6.40 -53.79 21.56
N GLN A 178 5.24 -53.99 20.90
CA GLN A 178 4.30 -55.06 21.25
C GLN A 178 4.93 -56.45 21.09
N GLU A 179 5.71 -56.68 20.03
CA GLU A 179 6.44 -57.94 19.83
C GLU A 179 7.47 -58.19 20.95
N ARG A 180 8.24 -57.16 21.32
CA ARG A 180 9.19 -57.23 22.43
C ARG A 180 8.50 -57.55 23.75
N GLU A 181 7.35 -56.95 24.02
CA GLU A 181 6.54 -57.23 25.22
C GLU A 181 6.04 -58.69 25.24
N ARG A 182 5.53 -59.19 24.10
CA ARG A 182 5.11 -60.60 23.95
C ARG A 182 6.28 -61.55 24.21
N LEU A 183 7.47 -61.25 23.69
CA LEU A 183 8.66 -62.06 23.91
C LEU A 183 9.11 -62.04 25.38
N MET A 184 9.03 -60.89 26.07
CA MET A 184 9.31 -60.79 27.50
C MET A 184 8.34 -61.65 28.32
N LEU A 185 7.03 -61.53 28.08
CA LEU A 185 6.02 -62.33 28.76
C LEU A 185 6.17 -63.84 28.48
N ALA A 186 6.52 -64.21 27.25
CA ALA A 186 6.81 -65.59 26.89
C ALA A 186 8.02 -66.14 27.66
N LYS A 187 9.10 -65.36 27.76
CA LYS A 187 10.29 -65.71 28.55
C LYS A 187 9.96 -65.88 30.03
N GLU A 188 9.20 -64.96 30.63
CA GLU A 188 8.79 -65.08 32.03
C GLU A 188 7.93 -66.33 32.28
N ARG A 189 7.01 -66.65 31.36
CA ARG A 189 6.18 -67.86 31.45
C ARG A 189 7.04 -69.12 31.35
N ALA A 190 8.01 -69.16 30.43
CA ALA A 190 8.95 -70.26 30.30
C ALA A 190 9.80 -70.44 31.56
N GLU A 191 10.32 -69.34 32.13
CA GLU A 191 11.11 -69.38 33.36
C GLU A 191 10.28 -69.86 34.56
N ARG A 192 9.03 -69.39 34.71
CA ARG A 192 8.11 -69.88 35.75
C ARG A 192 7.81 -71.37 35.58
N ALA A 193 7.63 -71.84 34.34
CA ALA A 193 7.43 -73.26 34.06
C ALA A 193 8.67 -74.09 34.42
N GLU A 194 9.88 -73.63 34.08
CA GLU A 194 11.13 -74.28 34.50
C GLU A 194 11.28 -74.32 36.03
N ARG A 195 11.02 -73.20 36.71
CA ARG A 195 11.09 -73.15 38.18
C ARG A 195 10.10 -74.14 38.82
N LYS A 196 8.88 -74.24 38.27
CA LYS A 196 7.88 -75.22 38.71
C LYS A 196 8.32 -76.65 38.46
N LYS A 197 8.89 -76.94 37.28
CA LYS A 197 9.45 -78.26 36.94
C LYS A 197 10.56 -78.66 37.92
N ARG A 198 11.54 -77.79 38.16
CA ARG A 198 12.64 -78.01 39.12
C ARG A 198 12.13 -78.24 40.55
N ARG A 199 11.03 -77.59 40.95
CA ARG A 199 10.42 -77.81 42.27
C ARG A 199 9.79 -79.21 42.36
N LEU A 200 9.02 -79.62 41.35
CA LEU A 200 8.42 -80.96 41.30
C LEU A 200 9.48 -82.07 41.29
N GLU A 201 10.57 -81.88 40.54
CA GLU A 201 11.70 -82.83 40.52
C GLU A 201 12.35 -82.97 41.91
N ARG A 202 12.52 -81.87 42.65
CA ARG A 202 13.03 -81.89 44.03
C ARG A 202 12.07 -82.59 45.00
N GLU A 203 10.77 -82.32 44.90
CA GLU A 203 9.73 -82.96 45.72
C GLU A 203 9.66 -84.48 45.44
N ALA A 204 9.74 -84.89 44.17
CA ALA A 204 9.78 -86.30 43.78
C ALA A 204 11.03 -87.03 44.33
N ALA A 205 12.19 -86.39 44.27
CA ALA A 205 13.45 -86.95 44.80
C ALA A 205 13.43 -87.11 46.33
N GLN A 206 12.67 -86.29 47.05
CA GLN A 206 12.51 -86.40 48.52
C GLN A 206 11.48 -87.46 48.93
N GLY A 207 10.51 -87.78 48.06
CA GLY A 207 9.43 -88.74 48.34
C GLY A 207 9.83 -90.21 48.24
N THR A 208 10.89 -90.56 47.51
CA THR A 208 11.36 -91.95 47.30
C THR A 208 12.30 -92.48 48.39
N GLY A 209 12.54 -91.71 49.46
CA GLY A 209 13.42 -92.07 50.59
C GLY A 209 12.71 -92.54 51.86
N ARG A 210 11.42 -92.92 51.78
CA ARG A 210 10.64 -93.54 52.87
C ARG A 210 10.18 -94.92 52.44
#